data_AF-A0AAN9BHB7-F1
#
_entry.id   AF-A0AAN9BHB7-F1
#
_cell.length_a   1.000
_cell.length_b   1.000
_cell.length_c   1.000
_cell.angle_alpha   90.00
_cell.angle_beta   90.00
_cell.angle_gamma   90.00
#
_symmetry.space_group_name_H-M   'P 1'
#
loop_
_entity.id
_entity.type
_entity.pdbx_description
1 polymer ?
#
loop_
_entity_poly.entity_id
_entity_poly.type
_entity_poly.pdbx_seq_one_letter_code
_entity_poly.pdbx_strand_id
1 'polypeptide(L)'
;MATKRFASHTGEEIETKKKLLTSANTNKATDVAVKTLRSYLAETGQEVSFEMFPDEHLNQVLAHFYIDVRHETGGHYKSTTLSSLRYGISRFLKEKKNTDILRDSSFKGANVSFGTAMQELKQMGKGEITHYPEINGDDLQKLYNHMLFSSDTPHGLANKVQMDIRLYL
;
A
#
# COMPACT_ATOMS: atom_id res chain seq x y z
N MET A 1 -40.95 -19.99 13.98
CA MET A 1 -40.08 -20.06 12.78
C MET A 1 -38.64 -20.11 13.25
N ALA A 2 -37.84 -21.09 12.81
CA ALA A 2 -36.45 -21.23 13.25
C ALA A 2 -35.59 -20.09 12.71
N THR A 3 -35.02 -19.29 13.61
CA THR A 3 -34.13 -18.18 13.27
C THR A 3 -32.85 -18.76 12.65
N LYS A 4 -32.60 -18.50 11.36
CA LYS A 4 -31.37 -18.96 10.69
C LYS A 4 -30.18 -18.18 11.24
N ARG A 5 -29.17 -18.90 11.72
CA ARG A 5 -27.91 -18.36 12.30
C ARG A 5 -27.05 -17.59 11.28
N PHE A 6 -27.09 -17.97 10.01
CA PHE A 6 -26.21 -17.43 8.97
C PHE A 6 -26.99 -16.67 7.91
N ALA A 7 -26.47 -15.51 7.52
CA ALA A 7 -26.98 -14.76 6.39
C ALA A 7 -26.55 -15.41 5.07
N SER A 8 -27.48 -15.49 4.12
CA SER A 8 -27.22 -15.95 2.76
C SER A 8 -27.19 -14.73 1.85
N HIS A 9 -26.02 -14.39 1.33
CA HIS A 9 -25.85 -13.29 0.38
C HIS A 9 -25.71 -13.83 -1.03
N THR A 10 -26.22 -13.10 -2.02
CA THR A 10 -25.98 -13.42 -3.44
C THR A 10 -24.55 -13.07 -3.84
N GLY A 11 -24.08 -13.60 -4.98
CA GLY A 11 -22.77 -13.24 -5.52
C GLY A 11 -22.64 -11.72 -5.78
N GLU A 12 -23.69 -11.11 -6.32
CA GLU A 12 -23.74 -9.66 -6.54
C GLU A 12 -23.69 -8.84 -5.25
N GLU A 13 -24.38 -9.28 -4.20
CA GLU A 13 -24.32 -8.63 -2.88
C GLU A 13 -22.91 -8.72 -2.27
N ILE A 14 -22.25 -9.86 -2.45
CA ILE A 14 -20.86 -10.06 -2.00
C ILE A 14 -19.91 -9.12 -2.75
N GLU A 15 -20.01 -9.03 -4.07
CA GLU A 15 -19.17 -8.13 -4.87
C GLU A 15 -19.44 -6.65 -4.57
N THR A 16 -20.71 -6.29 -4.42
CA THR A 16 -21.12 -4.93 -4.04
C THR A 16 -20.54 -4.55 -2.67
N LYS A 17 -20.59 -5.46 -1.70
CA LYS A 17 -19.98 -5.26 -0.39
C LYS A 17 -18.46 -5.13 -0.47
N LYS A 18 -17.78 -5.97 -1.25
CA LYS A 18 -16.33 -5.86 -1.45
C LYS A 18 -15.95 -4.48 -2.02
N LYS A 19 -16.69 -4.00 -3.01
CA LYS A 19 -16.43 -2.69 -3.65
C LYS A 19 -16.68 -1.53 -2.68
N LEU A 20 -17.80 -1.55 -1.95
CA LEU A 20 -18.16 -0.51 -0.96
C LEU A 20 -17.18 -0.43 0.21
N LEU A 21 -16.70 -1.59 0.68
CA LEU A 21 -15.85 -1.68 1.87
C LEU A 21 -14.35 -1.54 1.56
N THR A 22 -13.97 -1.49 0.29
CA THR A 22 -12.58 -1.21 -0.08
C THR A 22 -12.28 0.25 0.25
N SER A 23 -11.28 0.48 1.11
CA SER A 23 -10.99 1.82 1.60
C SER A 23 -10.47 2.73 0.48
N ALA A 24 -10.79 4.03 0.56
CA ALA A 24 -10.34 5.01 -0.43
C ALA A 24 -8.80 5.01 -0.62
N ASN A 25 -8.04 4.80 0.46
CA ASN A 25 -6.59 4.70 0.41
C ASN A 25 -6.13 3.46 -0.37
N THR A 26 -6.87 2.36 -0.28
CA THR A 26 -6.60 1.12 -1.00
C THR A 26 -6.82 1.30 -2.50
N ASN A 27 -7.90 1.99 -2.89
CA ASN A 27 -8.15 2.35 -4.29
C ASN A 27 -7.03 3.24 -4.85
N LYS A 28 -6.69 4.32 -4.12
CA LYS A 28 -5.57 5.21 -4.50
C LYS A 28 -4.25 4.48 -4.68
N ALA A 29 -3.90 3.56 -3.78
CA ALA A 29 -2.68 2.77 -3.90
C ALA A 29 -2.69 1.86 -5.15
N THR A 30 -3.86 1.31 -5.51
CA THR A 30 -4.05 0.55 -6.75
C THR A 30 -3.82 1.45 -7.97
N ASP A 31 -4.46 2.62 -8.01
CA ASP A 31 -4.37 3.55 -9.12
C ASP A 31 -2.94 4.05 -9.34
N VAL A 32 -2.22 4.37 -8.24
CA VAL A 32 -0.80 4.74 -8.29
C VAL A 32 0.01 3.60 -8.88
N ALA A 33 -0.20 2.36 -8.44
CA ALA A 33 0.56 1.22 -8.93
C ALA A 33 0.33 0.95 -10.43
N VAL A 34 -0.93 1.04 -10.89
CA VAL A 34 -1.29 0.91 -12.30
C VAL A 34 -0.67 2.03 -13.13
N LYS A 35 -0.75 3.27 -12.64
CA LYS A 35 -0.14 4.43 -13.32
C LYS A 35 1.37 4.25 -13.45
N THR A 36 2.06 3.84 -12.38
CA THR A 36 3.51 3.64 -12.39
C THR A 36 3.93 2.55 -13.39
N LEU A 37 3.21 1.42 -13.45
CA LEU A 37 3.52 0.38 -14.42
C LEU A 37 3.26 0.86 -15.87
N ARG A 38 2.17 1.58 -16.11
CA ARG A 38 1.88 2.16 -17.44
C ARG A 38 2.93 3.18 -17.88
N SER A 39 3.40 4.03 -16.96
CA SER A 39 4.49 4.98 -17.24
C SER A 39 5.78 4.24 -17.60
N TYR A 40 6.15 3.21 -16.85
CA TYR A 40 7.30 2.37 -17.16
C TYR A 40 7.18 1.72 -18.55
N LEU A 41 6.01 1.18 -18.90
CA LEU A 41 5.76 0.58 -20.21
C LEU A 41 5.87 1.61 -21.34
N ALA A 42 5.30 2.80 -21.16
CA ALA A 42 5.39 3.87 -22.13
C ALA A 42 6.84 4.32 -22.36
N GLU A 43 7.64 4.45 -21.30
CA GLU A 43 9.05 4.85 -21.38
C GLU A 43 9.93 3.77 -22.02
N THR A 44 9.58 2.49 -21.84
CA THR A 44 10.28 1.36 -22.44
C THR A 44 9.77 1.01 -23.85
N GLY A 45 8.83 1.79 -24.39
CA GLY A 45 8.28 1.61 -25.74
C GLY A 45 7.35 0.40 -25.88
N GLN A 46 6.77 -0.08 -24.79
CA GLN A 46 5.84 -1.21 -24.75
C GLN A 46 4.37 -0.73 -24.73
N GLU A 47 3.46 -1.64 -25.08
CA GLU A 47 2.02 -1.40 -24.97
C GLU A 47 1.62 -1.17 -23.50
N VAL A 48 0.85 -0.12 -23.22
CA VAL A 48 0.50 0.27 -21.84
C VAL A 48 -0.64 -0.56 -21.27
N SER A 49 -1.40 -1.23 -22.12
CA SER A 49 -2.55 -2.06 -21.77
C SER A 49 -2.13 -3.44 -21.25
N PHE A 50 -1.32 -3.47 -20.18
CA PHE A 50 -0.73 -4.70 -19.62
C PHE A 50 -1.77 -5.71 -19.11
N GLU A 51 -2.99 -5.28 -18.83
CA GLU A 51 -4.13 -6.17 -18.54
C GLU A 51 -4.50 -7.10 -19.72
N MET A 52 -4.09 -6.76 -20.94
CA MET A 52 -4.32 -7.56 -22.15
C MET A 52 -3.16 -8.53 -22.43
N PHE A 53 -2.07 -8.45 -21.69
CA PHE A 53 -0.89 -9.29 -21.94
C PHE A 53 -1.15 -10.75 -21.59
N PRO A 54 -0.61 -11.71 -22.37
CA PRO A 54 -0.46 -13.08 -21.93
C PRO A 54 0.37 -13.16 -20.64
N ASP A 55 0.06 -14.14 -19.78
CA ASP A 55 0.71 -14.25 -18.47
C ASP A 55 2.24 -14.43 -18.57
N GLU A 56 2.72 -15.12 -19.60
CA GLU A 56 4.15 -15.28 -19.86
C GLU A 56 4.84 -13.93 -20.12
N HIS A 57 4.26 -13.10 -20.99
CA HIS A 57 4.80 -11.78 -21.30
C HIS A 57 4.69 -10.85 -20.08
N LEU A 58 3.56 -10.89 -19.38
CA LEU A 58 3.36 -10.11 -18.16
C LEU A 58 4.36 -10.49 -17.06
N ASN A 59 4.72 -11.78 -16.93
CA ASN A 59 5.77 -12.23 -16.02
C ASN A 59 7.14 -11.64 -16.39
N GLN A 60 7.51 -11.60 -17.68
CA GLN A 60 8.76 -11.00 -18.13
C GLN A 60 8.78 -9.49 -17.83
N VAL A 61 7.72 -8.78 -18.19
CA VAL A 61 7.55 -7.34 -17.93
C VAL A 61 7.68 -7.03 -16.44
N LEU A 62 6.99 -7.78 -15.58
CA LEU A 62 7.04 -7.57 -14.14
C LEU A 62 8.42 -7.90 -13.55
N ALA A 63 9.13 -8.89 -14.11
CA ALA A 63 10.48 -9.22 -13.68
C ALA A 63 11.42 -8.03 -13.88
N HIS A 64 11.40 -7.40 -15.05
CA HIS A 64 12.18 -6.20 -15.33
C HIS A 64 11.70 -5.00 -14.50
N PHE A 65 10.40 -4.76 -14.47
CA PHE A 65 9.79 -3.65 -13.72
C PHE A 65 10.28 -3.60 -12.26
N TYR A 66 10.30 -4.73 -11.54
CA TYR A 66 10.68 -4.72 -10.12
C TYR A 66 12.15 -4.31 -9.89
N ILE A 67 13.04 -4.54 -10.85
CA ILE A 67 14.46 -4.15 -10.78
C ILE A 67 14.62 -2.69 -11.25
N ASP A 68 13.94 -2.33 -12.33
CA ASP A 68 14.18 -1.08 -13.06
C ASP A 68 13.45 0.11 -12.47
N VAL A 69 12.33 -0.11 -11.77
CA VAL A 69 11.43 0.98 -11.38
C VAL A 69 12.14 2.03 -10.51
N ARG A 70 12.00 3.30 -10.89
CA ARG A 70 12.51 4.48 -10.19
C ARG A 70 11.39 5.50 -9.98
N HIS A 71 11.54 6.37 -8.99
CA HIS A 71 10.64 7.53 -8.87
C HIS A 71 11.00 8.61 -9.90
N GLU A 72 10.13 9.60 -10.09
CA GLU A 72 10.22 10.63 -11.16
C GLU A 72 11.56 11.39 -11.20
N THR A 73 12.27 11.49 -10.07
CA THR A 73 13.61 12.11 -10.00
C THR A 73 14.77 11.14 -10.28
N GLY A 74 14.50 9.91 -10.72
CA GLY A 74 15.48 8.88 -11.11
C GLY A 74 16.01 8.01 -9.98
N GLY A 75 15.62 8.23 -8.72
CA GLY A 75 16.11 7.48 -7.57
C GLY A 75 15.32 6.21 -7.23
N HIS A 76 15.86 5.42 -6.31
CA HIS A 76 15.24 4.18 -5.83
C HIS A 76 14.09 4.45 -4.86
N TYR A 77 13.00 3.70 -5.02
CA TYR A 77 11.90 3.65 -4.07
C TYR A 77 12.30 3.02 -2.72
N LYS A 78 11.50 3.27 -1.68
CA LYS A 78 11.58 2.47 -0.44
C LYS A 78 11.04 1.05 -0.69
N SER A 79 11.52 0.08 0.09
CA SER A 79 11.04 -1.32 0.02
C SER A 79 9.53 -1.42 0.27
N THR A 80 8.99 -0.58 1.15
CA THR A 80 7.56 -0.47 1.45
C THR A 80 6.75 0.03 0.25
N THR A 81 7.29 1.00 -0.49
CA THR A 81 6.67 1.51 -1.72
C THR A 81 6.67 0.44 -2.81
N LEU A 82 7.80 -0.25 -3.03
CA LEU A 82 7.86 -1.35 -4.00
C LEU A 82 6.85 -2.47 -3.68
N SER A 83 6.71 -2.80 -2.40
CA SER A 83 5.70 -3.74 -1.93
C SER A 83 4.28 -3.25 -2.22
N SER A 84 4.00 -1.97 -1.95
CA SER A 84 2.71 -1.34 -2.23
C SER A 84 2.37 -1.38 -3.73
N LEU A 85 3.34 -1.11 -4.61
CA LEU A 85 3.17 -1.22 -6.06
C LEU A 85 2.79 -2.65 -6.47
N ARG A 86 3.53 -3.66 -6.00
CA ARG A 86 3.22 -5.07 -6.29
C ARG A 86 1.81 -5.48 -5.87
N TYR A 87 1.38 -5.10 -4.66
CA TYR A 87 0.03 -5.41 -4.19
C TYR A 87 -1.06 -4.66 -4.96
N GLY A 88 -0.81 -3.39 -5.33
CA GLY A 88 -1.71 -2.62 -6.18
C GLY A 88 -1.90 -3.26 -7.55
N ILE A 89 -0.80 -3.64 -8.22
CA ILE A 89 -0.85 -4.31 -9.53
C ILE A 89 -1.57 -5.66 -9.42
N SER A 90 -1.27 -6.47 -8.39
CA SER A 90 -1.96 -7.75 -8.17
C SER A 90 -3.47 -7.58 -8.00
N ARG A 91 -3.91 -6.58 -7.22
CA ARG A 91 -5.33 -6.28 -7.03
C ARG A 91 -6.00 -5.93 -8.35
N PHE A 92 -5.39 -5.05 -9.12
CA PHE A 92 -5.91 -4.62 -10.42
C PHE A 92 -6.05 -5.81 -11.39
N LEU A 93 -5.02 -6.67 -11.49
CA LEU A 93 -5.05 -7.82 -12.40
C LEU A 93 -6.05 -8.90 -11.97
N LYS A 94 -6.24 -9.10 -10.67
CA LYS A 94 -7.31 -9.96 -10.14
C LYS A 94 -8.68 -9.48 -10.56
N GLU A 95 -8.92 -8.17 -10.49
CA GLU A 95 -10.21 -7.58 -10.89
C GLU A 95 -10.40 -7.61 -12.42
N LYS A 96 -9.36 -7.29 -13.21
CA LYS A 96 -9.49 -7.09 -14.66
C LYS A 96 -9.41 -8.37 -15.49
N LYS A 97 -8.57 -9.33 -15.09
CA LYS A 97 -8.33 -10.56 -15.87
C LYS A 97 -8.26 -11.83 -15.02
N ASN A 98 -8.64 -11.77 -13.74
CA ASN A 98 -8.64 -12.89 -12.80
C ASN A 98 -7.26 -13.57 -12.61
N THR A 99 -6.17 -12.81 -12.73
CA THR A 99 -4.79 -13.31 -12.58
C THR A 99 -4.21 -12.98 -11.21
N ASP A 100 -3.69 -13.99 -10.49
CA ASP A 100 -2.99 -13.81 -9.21
C ASP A 100 -1.47 -13.89 -9.35
N ILE A 101 -0.84 -12.77 -9.72
CA ILE A 101 0.62 -12.67 -9.91
C ILE A 101 1.45 -13.00 -8.65
N LEU A 102 0.83 -13.04 -7.46
CA LEU A 102 1.56 -13.32 -6.22
C LEU A 102 1.73 -14.82 -5.97
N ARG A 103 0.79 -15.64 -6.46
CA ARG A 103 0.67 -17.06 -6.13
C ARG A 103 0.79 -17.98 -7.34
N ASP A 104 0.40 -17.48 -8.51
CA ASP A 104 0.43 -18.27 -9.73
C ASP A 104 1.88 -18.60 -10.14
N SER A 105 2.11 -19.87 -10.47
CA SER A 105 3.41 -20.40 -10.86
C SER A 105 3.97 -19.80 -12.14
N SER A 106 3.11 -19.23 -12.99
CA SER A 106 3.48 -18.53 -14.22
C SER A 106 4.30 -17.26 -13.95
N PHE A 107 4.22 -16.72 -12.72
CA PHE A 107 4.89 -15.49 -12.30
C PHE A 107 6.16 -15.72 -11.48
N LYS A 108 6.75 -16.93 -11.54
CA LYS A 108 7.99 -17.26 -10.80
C LYS A 108 9.14 -16.29 -11.08
N GLY A 109 9.36 -15.91 -12.34
CA GLY A 109 10.44 -15.00 -12.73
C GLY A 109 10.25 -13.60 -12.13
N ALA A 110 9.04 -13.06 -12.22
CA ALA A 110 8.67 -11.79 -11.59
C ALA A 110 8.86 -11.84 -10.06
N ASN A 111 8.46 -12.94 -9.42
CA ASN A 111 8.53 -13.09 -7.98
C ASN A 111 9.98 -13.21 -7.46
N VAL A 112 10.87 -13.88 -8.21
CA VAL A 112 12.31 -13.91 -7.91
C VAL A 112 12.94 -12.52 -8.07
N SER A 113 12.59 -11.81 -9.14
CA SER A 113 13.12 -10.45 -9.40
C SER A 113 12.66 -9.47 -8.34
N PHE A 114 11.40 -9.54 -7.91
CA PHE A 114 10.91 -8.78 -6.76
C PHE A 114 11.71 -9.08 -5.48
N GLY A 115 11.96 -10.35 -5.18
CA GLY A 115 12.77 -10.74 -4.01
C GLY A 115 14.17 -10.13 -4.05
N THR A 116 14.78 -10.14 -5.24
CA THR A 116 16.11 -9.57 -5.50
C THR A 116 16.10 -8.05 -5.30
N ALA A 117 15.16 -7.33 -5.92
CA ALA A 117 14.99 -5.88 -5.72
C ALA A 117 14.79 -5.53 -4.24
N MET A 118 13.99 -6.31 -3.51
CA MET A 118 13.76 -6.08 -2.08
C MET A 118 15.04 -6.26 -1.24
N GLN A 119 15.92 -7.19 -1.60
CA GLN A 119 17.22 -7.35 -0.94
C GLN A 119 18.17 -6.21 -1.28
N GLU A 120 18.24 -5.81 -2.54
CA GLU A 120 19.04 -4.66 -2.99
C GLU A 120 18.62 -3.37 -2.27
N LEU A 121 17.32 -3.07 -2.22
CA LEU A 121 16.80 -1.90 -1.51
C LEU A 121 17.15 -1.93 -0.02
N LYS A 122 17.16 -3.09 0.63
CA LYS A 122 17.60 -3.22 2.02
C LYS A 122 19.09 -2.94 2.18
N GLN A 123 19.93 -3.45 1.28
CA GLN A 123 21.37 -3.18 1.29
C GLN A 123 21.69 -1.69 1.08
N MET A 124 20.86 -0.98 0.30
CA MET A 124 20.96 0.47 0.11
C MET A 124 20.40 1.31 1.27
N GLY A 125 19.97 0.70 2.38
CA GLY A 125 19.32 1.40 3.50
C GLY A 125 17.89 1.89 3.19
N LYS A 126 17.32 1.57 2.02
CA LYS A 126 15.92 1.89 1.64
C LYS A 126 14.90 0.92 2.23
N GLY A 127 15.37 -0.03 3.05
CA GLY A 127 14.56 -0.94 3.84
C GLY A 127 14.23 -0.45 5.25
N GLU A 128 14.91 0.60 5.73
CA GLU A 128 14.76 1.09 7.09
C GLU A 128 13.48 1.90 7.28
N ILE A 129 12.83 1.66 8.43
CA ILE A 129 11.74 2.48 8.91
C ILE A 129 12.34 3.49 9.88
N THR A 130 12.30 4.77 9.50
CA THR A 130 12.70 5.85 10.39
C THR A 130 11.63 6.00 11.46
N HIS A 131 11.98 5.64 12.69
CA HIS A 131 11.16 5.94 13.85
C HIS A 131 11.36 7.41 14.25
N TYR A 132 10.27 8.09 14.60
CA TYR A 132 10.37 9.41 15.20
C TYR A 132 11.05 9.30 16.57
N PRO A 133 11.90 10.27 16.94
CA PRO A 133 12.51 10.28 18.27
C PRO A 133 11.41 10.37 19.35
N GLU A 134 11.73 9.86 20.53
CA GLU A 134 10.86 10.01 21.70
C GLU A 134 10.65 11.50 22.00
N ILE A 135 9.42 11.84 22.41
CA ILE A 135 9.12 13.20 22.86
C ILE A 135 9.83 13.37 24.20
N ASN A 136 10.81 14.28 24.27
CA ASN A 136 11.55 14.52 25.52
C ASN A 136 10.63 15.17 26.57
N GLY A 137 11.05 15.08 27.84
CA GLY A 137 10.28 15.59 28.98
C GLY A 137 9.99 17.09 28.91
N ASP A 138 10.94 17.88 28.40
CA ASP A 138 10.79 19.35 28.28
C ASP A 138 9.74 19.72 27.24
N ASP A 139 9.70 19.01 26.10
CA ASP A 139 8.73 19.20 25.04
C ASP A 139 7.34 18.70 25.45
N LEU A 140 7.27 17.61 26.22
CA LEU A 140 6.02 17.21 26.88
C LEU A 140 5.55 18.31 27.83
N GLN A 141 6.42 18.86 28.67
CA GLN A 141 6.05 19.94 29.60
C GLN A 141 5.53 21.17 28.85
N LYS A 142 6.17 21.57 27.74
CA LYS A 142 5.68 22.66 26.88
C LYS A 142 4.31 22.33 26.29
N LEU A 143 4.11 21.10 25.82
CA LEU A 143 2.84 20.64 25.24
C LEU A 143 1.70 20.69 26.27
N TYR A 144 1.92 20.17 27.48
CA TYR A 144 0.92 20.12 28.55
C TYR A 144 0.63 21.48 29.19
N ASN A 145 1.56 22.43 29.09
CA ASN A 145 1.37 23.80 29.54
C ASN A 145 0.81 24.72 28.44
N HIS A 146 0.64 24.22 27.21
CA HIS A 146 0.11 25.00 26.10
C HIS A 146 -1.40 25.18 26.23
N MET A 147 -1.92 26.33 25.78
CA MET A 147 -3.36 26.65 25.85
C MET A 147 -4.26 25.63 25.14
N LEU A 148 -3.71 24.92 24.14
CA LEU A 148 -4.42 23.86 23.41
C LEU A 148 -4.71 22.62 24.25
N PHE A 149 -4.09 22.49 25.43
CA PHE A 149 -4.26 21.40 26.41
C PHE A 149 -4.84 21.92 27.74
N SER A 150 -5.27 23.19 27.78
CA SER A 150 -5.88 23.78 28.97
C SER A 150 -7.20 23.09 29.31
N SER A 151 -7.37 22.74 30.58
CA SER A 151 -8.63 22.21 31.14
C SER A 151 -9.75 23.24 31.22
N ASP A 152 -9.45 24.52 30.97
CA ASP A 152 -10.41 25.62 31.07
C ASP A 152 -11.26 25.76 29.80
N THR A 153 -10.91 25.03 28.74
CA THR A 153 -11.71 24.97 27.50
C THR A 153 -12.10 23.53 27.18
N PRO A 154 -13.32 23.27 26.69
CA PRO A 154 -13.73 21.92 26.29
C PRO A 154 -12.80 21.26 25.27
N HIS A 155 -12.31 22.05 24.30
CA HIS A 155 -11.36 21.56 23.30
C HIS A 155 -9.99 21.24 23.91
N GLY A 156 -9.51 22.09 24.82
CA GLY A 156 -8.22 21.87 25.47
C GLY A 156 -8.21 20.64 26.35
N LEU A 157 -9.28 20.44 27.13
CA LEU A 157 -9.46 19.22 27.92
C LEU A 157 -9.55 17.98 27.05
N ALA A 158 -10.31 18.02 25.95
CA ALA A 158 -10.43 16.90 25.02
C ALA A 158 -9.09 16.52 24.37
N ASN A 159 -8.30 17.51 23.94
CA ASN A 159 -6.97 17.28 23.38
C ASN A 159 -6.02 16.66 24.41
N LYS A 160 -6.02 17.18 25.64
CA LYS A 160 -5.20 16.66 26.74
C LYS A 160 -5.53 15.20 27.04
N VAL A 161 -6.81 14.88 27.23
CA VAL A 161 -7.27 13.51 27.49
C VAL A 161 -6.91 12.59 26.32
N GLN A 162 -7.09 13.04 25.08
CA GLN A 162 -6.72 12.24 23.91
C GLN A 162 -5.20 11.98 23.84
N MET A 163 -4.38 12.96 24.22
CA MET A 163 -2.93 12.76 24.32
C MET A 163 -2.58 11.76 25.40
N ASP A 164 -3.18 11.90 26.59
CA ASP A 164 -2.95 10.99 27.72
C ASP A 164 -3.29 9.54 27.35
N ILE A 165 -4.42 9.33 26.67
CA ILE A 165 -4.82 8.01 26.17
C ILE A 165 -3.79 7.49 25.16
N ARG A 166 -3.37 8.30 24.19
CA ARG A 166 -2.45 7.82 23.12
C ARG A 166 -1.03 7.55 23.61
N LEU A 167 -0.57 8.25 24.65
CA LEU A 167 0.79 8.12 25.16
C LEU A 167 0.90 7.09 26.29
N TYR A 168 -0.11 6.94 27.12
CA TYR A 168 -0.01 6.18 28.38
C TYR A 168 -0.96 4.98 28.49
N LEU A 169 -1.90 4.79 27.55
CA LEU A 169 -2.85 3.67 27.52
C LEU A 169 -2.77 2.88 26.20
#